data_AF-A0A537GMT4-F1
#
_entry.id   AF-A0A537GMT4-F1
#
_cell.length_a   1.000
_cell.length_b   1.000
_cell.length_c   1.000
_cell.angle_alpha   90.00
_cell.angle_beta   90.00
_cell.angle_gamma   90.00
#
_symmetry.space_group_name_H-M   'P 1'
#
loop_
_entity.id
_entity.type
_entity.pdbx_description
1 polymer ?
#
loop_
_entity_poly.entity_id
_entity_poly.type
_entity_poly.pdbx_seq_one_letter_code
_entity_poly.pdbx_strand_id
1 'polypeptide(L)' 'MTLKVRPVKLRDSLYLLIPVDIARLLGVASSSDFQLSLNENQDSVKLVYELKKDENQIVDEKRE' A
#
# COMPACT_ATOMS: atom_id res chain seq x y z
N MET A 1 -7.19 14.55 2.08
CA MET A 1 -7.09 14.16 3.51
C MET A 1 -5.71 13.57 3.72
N THR A 2 -4.96 13.99 4.74
CA THR A 2 -3.58 13.55 4.96
C THR A 2 -3.48 12.88 6.32
N LEU A 3 -3.20 11.58 6.34
CA LEU A 3 -2.98 10.82 7.57
C LEU A 3 -1.50 10.87 7.95
N LYS A 4 -1.20 11.35 9.16
CA LYS A 4 0.15 11.29 9.72
C LYS A 4 0.31 9.94 10.43
N VAL A 5 1.15 9.08 9.88
CA VAL A 5 1.51 7.78 10.45
C VAL A 5 2.96 7.79 10.90
N ARG A 6 3.28 7.11 12.00
CA ARG A 6 4.67 6.89 12.43
C ARG A 6 5.09 5.48 12.01
N PRO A 7 6.26 5.32 11.38
CA PRO A 7 6.78 3.99 11.12
C PRO A 7 7.13 3.28 12.43
N VAL A 8 7.01 1.97 12.41
CA VAL A 8 7.47 1.08 13.47
C VAL A 8 8.81 0.46 13.09
N LYS A 9 9.67 0.25 14.07
CA LYS A 9 10.98 -0.36 13.89
C LYS A 9 10.85 -1.87 13.98
N LEU A 10 11.23 -2.57 12.92
CA LEU A 10 11.52 -4.00 12.93
C LEU A 10 13.05 -4.18 12.90
N ARG A 11 13.54 -5.41 13.10
CA ARG A 11 14.99 -5.65 13.07
C ARG A 11 15.55 -5.23 11.71
N ASP A 12 16.53 -4.33 11.76
CA ASP A 12 17.21 -3.73 10.62
C ASP A 12 16.32 -2.98 9.60
N SER A 13 15.11 -2.58 9.99
CA SER A 13 14.12 -2.03 9.04
C SER A 13 13.05 -1.14 9.70
N LEU A 14 12.46 -0.24 8.91
CA LEU A 14 11.33 0.60 9.31
C LEU A 14 10.13 0.30 8.42
N TYR A 15 8.98 0.04 9.02
CA TYR A 15 7.75 -0.28 8.32
C TYR A 15 6.64 0.70 8.67
N LEU A 16 5.84 1.08 7.67
CA LEU A 16 4.61 1.84 7.89
C LEU A 16 3.45 0.85 8.09
N LEU A 17 2.82 0.90 9.26
CA LEU A 17 1.59 0.15 9.50
C LEU A 17 0.44 0.87 8.79
N ILE A 18 -0.26 0.16 7.92
CA ILE A 18 -1.53 0.60 7.36
C ILE A 18 -2.63 0.26 8.38
N PRO A 19 -3.38 1.23 8.92
CA PRO A 19 -4.50 0.94 9.82
C PRO A 19 -5.51 -0.01 9.14
N VAL A 20 -6.04 -0.97 9.89
CA VAL A 20 -6.92 -2.03 9.35
C VAL A 20 -8.11 -1.46 8.59
N ASP A 21 -8.71 -0.38 9.09
CA ASP A 21 -9.85 0.27 8.44
C ASP A 21 -9.45 0.88 7.08
N ILE A 22 -8.25 1.44 6.97
CA ILE A 22 -7.70 1.95 5.71
C ILE A 22 -7.38 0.79 4.77
N ALA A 23 -6.80 -0.30 5.27
CA ALA A 23 -6.53 -1.49 4.47
C ALA A 23 -7.82 -2.05 3.86
N ARG A 24 -8.90 -2.13 4.64
CA ARG A 24 -10.23 -2.54 4.14
C ARG A 24 -10.76 -1.60 3.07
N LEU A 25 -10.67 -0.28 3.28
CA LEU A 25 -11.10 0.71 2.29
C LEU A 25 -10.31 0.63 0.98
N LEU A 26 -9.02 0.26 1.05
CA LEU A 26 -8.14 0.11 -0.09
C LEU A 26 -8.19 -1.29 -0.75
N GLY A 27 -8.93 -2.24 -0.17
CA GLY A 27 -8.98 -3.63 -0.66
C GLY A 27 -7.65 -4.38 -0.46
N VAL A 28 -6.87 -4.00 0.54
CA VAL A 28 -5.57 -4.60 0.84
C VAL A 28 -5.75 -5.80 1.76
N ALA A 29 -5.32 -6.97 1.30
CA ALA A 29 -5.23 -8.20 2.09
C ALA A 29 -3.77 -8.43 2.55
N SER A 30 -3.59 -9.33 3.52
CA SER A 30 -2.24 -9.76 3.95
C SER A 30 -1.44 -10.47 2.84
N SER A 31 -2.14 -10.96 1.82
CA SER A 31 -1.57 -11.60 0.62
C SER A 31 -1.38 -10.64 -0.55
N SER A 32 -1.70 -9.34 -0.39
CA SER A 32 -1.56 -8.36 -1.46
C SER A 32 -0.10 -7.98 -1.66
N ASP A 33 0.36 -8.04 -2.91
CA ASP A 33 1.68 -7.56 -3.29
C ASP A 33 1.67 -6.07 -3.61
N PHE A 34 2.72 -5.38 -3.16
CA PHE A 34 2.91 -3.95 -3.42
C PHE A 34 4.21 -3.72 -4.17
N GLN A 35 4.14 -2.86 -5.18
CA GLN A 35 5.33 -2.27 -5.77
C GLN A 35 5.79 -1.10 -4.91
N LEU A 36 7.04 -1.16 -4.45
CA LEU A 36 7.69 -0.09 -3.70
C LEU A 36 8.57 0.73 -4.64
N SER A 37 8.37 2.05 -4.66
CA SER A 37 9.23 2.96 -5.42
C SER A 37 9.63 4.17 -4.58
N LEU A 38 10.80 4.70 -4.89
CA LEU A 38 11.33 5.92 -4.28
C LEU A 38 11.21 7.04 -5.31
N ASN A 39 10.61 8.15 -4.92
CA ASN A 39 10.53 9.35 -5.72
C ASN A 39 11.20 10.49 -4.95
N GLU A 40 12.42 10.83 -5.35
CA GLU A 40 13.22 11.88 -4.73
C GLU A 40 13.09 13.18 -5.52
N ASN A 41 12.77 14.26 -4.81
CA ASN A 41 12.84 15.63 -5.30
C ASN A 41 13.77 16.44 -4.38
N GLN A 42 14.12 17.67 -4.79
CA GLN A 42 15.07 18.52 -4.05
C GLN A 42 14.68 18.77 -2.59
N ASP A 43 13.38 18.83 -2.27
CA ASP A 43 12.87 19.16 -0.92
C ASP A 43 12.28 17.96 -0.17
N SER A 44 12.13 16.81 -0.81
CA SER A 44 11.43 15.68 -0.20
C SER A 44 11.75 14.34 -0.86
N VAL A 45 11.86 13.30 -0.03
CA VAL A 45 11.83 11.90 -0.47
C VAL A 45 10.41 11.35 -0.25
N LYS A 46 9.82 10.78 -1.29
CA LYS A 46 8.53 10.11 -1.23
C LYS A 46 8.71 8.61 -1.43
N LEU A 47 8.25 7.84 -0.45
CA LEU A 47 8.14 6.39 -0.56
C LEU A 47 6.72 6.06 -1.03
N VAL A 48 6.60 5.46 -2.22
CA VAL A 48 5.32 5.18 -2.87
C VAL A 48 5.09 3.68 -2.90
N TYR A 49 3.99 3.26 -2.27
CA TYR A 49 3.46 1.90 -2.33
C TYR A 49 2.32 1.87 -3.34
N GLU A 50 2.47 1.09 -4.40
CA GLU A 50 1.45 0.91 -5.43
C GLU A 50 0.90 -0.52 -5.35
N LEU A 51 -0.41 -0.63 -5.08
CA LEU A 51 -1.14 -1.88 -5.20
C LEU A 51 -1.61 -2.01 -6.65
N LYS A 52 -1.07 -2.98 -7.38
CA LYS A 52 -1.62 -3.32 -8.69
C LYS A 52 -2.85 -4.17 -8.49
N LYS A 53 -3.98 -3.70 -8.99
CA LYS A 53 -5.18 -4.52 -9.09
C LYS A 53 -4.94 -5.52 -10.22
N ASP A 54 -4.96 -6.80 -9.89
CA ASP A 54 -4.89 -7.86 -10.89
C ASP A 54 -6.14 -7.75 -11.78
N GLU A 55 -5.96 -7.46 -13.08
CA GLU A 55 -7.08 -7.30 -14.02
C GLU A 55 -7.88 -8.61 -14.19
N ASN A 56 -7.33 -9.75 -13.76
CA ASN A 56 -7.99 -11.04 -13.85
C ASN A 56 -9.14 -11.27 -12.84
N GLN A 57 -9.31 -10.43 -11.81
CA GLN A 57 -10.44 -10.58 -10.88
C GLN A 57 -11.74 -9.92 -11.35
N ILE A 58 -11.69 -9.04 -12.35
CA ILE A 58 -12.87 -8.29 -12.83
C ILE A 58 -13.76 -9.16 -13.75
N VAL A 59 -13.24 -10.29 -14.25
CA VAL A 59 -13.96 -11.15 -15.21
C VAL A 59 -14.91 -12.14 -14.52
N ASP A 60 -14.66 -12.51 -13.26
CA ASP A 60 -15.50 -13.47 -12.52
C ASP A 60 -16.79 -12.84 -11.96
N GLU A 61 -16.79 -11.56 -11.55
CA GLU A 61 -18.00 -10.89 -11.03
C GLU A 61 -19.08 -10.59 -12.08
N LYS A 62 -18.81 -10.78 -13.38
CA LYS A 62 -19.81 -10.61 -14.46
C LYS A 62 -20.47 -11.92 -14.92
N ARG A 63 -20.18 -13.05 -14.26
CA ARG A 63 -20.70 -14.37 -14.66
C ARG A 63 -21.64 -15.04 -13.64
N GLU A 64 -22.00 -14.37 -12.55
CA GLU A 64 -23.07 -14.81 -11.64
C GLU A 64 -24.41 -14.12 -11.92
#